data_AF-A0A2V6XPB8-F1
#
_entry.id   AF-A0A2V6XPB8-F1
#
_cell.length_a   1.000
_cell.length_b   1.000
_cell.length_c   1.000
_cell.angle_alpha   90.00
_cell.angle_beta   90.00
_cell.angle_gamma   90.00
#
_symmetry.space_group_name_H-M   'P 1'
#
loop_
_entity.id
_entity.type
_entity.pdbx_description
1 polymer ?
#
loop_
_entity_poly.entity_id
_entity_poly.type
_entity_poly.pdbx_seq_one_letter_code
_entity_poly.pdbx_strand_id
1 'polypeptide(L)' 'MAQVVIRNIDEDAMRRLKSRAARKGVSLERELRTILTEAARADRTGFGERAAAFRRKLAGRRHSDSTRLIRKDRDR' A
#
# COMPACT_ATOMS: atom_id res chain seq x y z
N MET A 1 -22.69 -6.34 6.31
CA MET A 1 -22.79 -5.27 5.29
C MET A 1 -22.87 -3.94 6.01
N ALA A 2 -22.15 -2.93 5.53
CA ALA A 2 -22.18 -1.58 6.08
C ALA A 2 -22.26 -0.60 4.90
N GLN A 3 -23.06 0.46 5.06
CA GLN A 3 -23.23 1.51 4.06
C GLN A 3 -22.81 2.84 4.67
N VAL A 4 -22.09 3.64 3.90
CA VAL A 4 -21.65 4.98 4.29
C VAL A 4 -22.10 5.96 3.21
N VAL A 5 -22.65 7.09 3.64
CA VAL A 5 -22.96 8.23 2.79
C VAL A 5 -21.97 9.34 3.10
N ILE A 6 -21.17 9.73 2.10
CA ILE A 6 -20.21 10.82 2.20
C ILE A 6 -20.83 12.04 1.52
N ARG A 7 -21.09 13.10 2.31
CA ARG A 7 -21.65 14.36 1.81
C ARG A 7 -20.56 15.37 1.51
N ASN A 8 -20.87 16.36 0.68
CA ASN A 8 -19.99 17.51 0.38
C ASN A 8 -18.62 17.10 -0.18
N ILE A 9 -18.58 16.12 -1.09
CA ILE A 9 -17.36 15.81 -1.83
C ILE A 9 -17.14 16.89 -2.88
N ASP A 10 -15.95 17.47 -2.87
CA ASP A 10 -15.51 18.42 -3.88
C ASP A 10 -15.67 17.84 -5.30
N GLU A 11 -16.20 18.64 -6.22
CA GLU A 11 -16.49 18.16 -7.57
C GLU A 11 -15.24 17.77 -8.36
N ASP A 12 -14.12 18.47 -8.16
CA ASP A 12 -12.85 18.11 -8.81
C ASP A 12 -12.32 16.79 -8.28
N ALA A 13 -12.45 16.55 -6.98
CA ALA A 13 -12.13 15.26 -6.39
C ALA A 13 -13.00 14.15 -7.01
N MET A 14 -14.31 14.39 -7.17
CA MET A 14 -15.23 13.44 -7.79
C MET A 14 -14.88 13.16 -9.26
N ARG A 15 -14.53 14.20 -10.04
CA ARG A 15 -14.07 14.08 -11.44
C ARG A 15 -12.82 13.20 -11.54
N ARG A 16 -11.83 13.43 -10.69
CA ARG A 16 -10.57 12.65 -10.64
C ARG A 16 -10.83 11.19 -10.29
N LEU A 17 -11.72 10.91 -9.34
CA LEU A 17 -12.09 9.55 -8.93
C LEU A 17 -12.81 8.79 -10.05
N LYS A 18 -13.75 9.44 -10.76
CA LYS A 18 -14.41 8.85 -11.94
C LYS A 18 -13.41 8.51 -13.04
N SER A 19 -12.51 9.44 -13.36
CA SER A 19 -11.45 9.20 -14.35
C SER A 19 -10.53 8.03 -13.93
N ARG A 20 -10.17 7.94 -12.64
CA ARG A 20 -9.38 6.83 -12.11
C ARG A 20 -10.10 5.49 -12.25
N ALA A 21 -11.38 5.43 -11.92
CA ALA A 21 -12.20 4.22 -12.08
C ALA A 21 -12.32 3.79 -13.55
N ALA A 22 -12.56 4.75 -14.46
CA ALA A 22 -12.63 4.51 -15.90
C ALA A 22 -11.31 3.95 -16.46
N ARG A 23 -10.16 4.53 -16.09
CA ARG A 23 -8.84 4.03 -16.50
C ARG A 23 -8.56 2.60 -16.03
N LYS A 24 -9.15 2.19 -14.91
CA LYS A 24 -9.03 0.83 -14.36
C LYS A 24 -10.10 -0.14 -14.92
N GLY A 25 -11.05 0.34 -15.71
CA GLY A 25 -12.15 -0.48 -16.22
C GLY A 25 -13.10 -0.98 -15.13
N VAL A 26 -13.22 -0.27 -14.01
CA VAL A 26 -14.07 -0.66 -12.87
C VAL A 26 -15.13 0.40 -12.57
N SER A 27 -16.19 0.00 -11.88
CA SER A 27 -17.17 0.95 -11.38
C SER A 27 -16.55 1.89 -10.33
N LEU A 28 -17.10 3.11 -10.26
CA LEU A 28 -16.70 4.08 -9.26
C LEU A 28 -16.85 3.53 -7.83
N GLU A 29 -17.94 2.83 -7.54
CA GLU A 29 -18.17 2.20 -6.25
C GLU A 29 -17.07 1.20 -5.90
N ARG A 30 -16.64 0.36 -6.86
CA ARG A 30 -15.56 -0.60 -6.64
C ARG A 30 -14.23 0.11 -6.34
N GLU A 31 -13.93 1.19 -7.06
CA GLU A 31 -12.72 1.98 -6.81
C GLU A 31 -12.76 2.62 -5.41
N LEU A 32 -13.89 3.23 -5.03
CA LEU A 32 -14.08 3.83 -3.71
C LEU A 32 -13.96 2.79 -2.59
N ARG A 33 -14.59 1.63 -2.74
CA ARG A 33 -14.49 0.52 -1.79
C ARG A 33 -13.05 0.06 -1.64
N THR A 34 -12.30 -0.02 -2.74
CA THR A 34 -10.89 -0.41 -2.74
C THR A 34 -10.06 0.62 -1.97
N ILE A 35 -10.22 1.91 -2.28
CA ILE A 35 -9.51 2.99 -1.58
C ILE A 35 -9.81 2.98 -0.08
N LEU A 36 -11.07 2.86 0.32
CA LEU A 36 -11.47 2.82 1.73
C LEU A 36 -10.91 1.58 2.44
N THR A 37 -10.94 0.42 1.78
CA THR A 37 -10.39 -0.83 2.33
C THR A 37 -8.87 -0.73 2.49
N GLU A 38 -8.17 -0.17 1.51
CA GLU A 38 -6.72 0.03 1.56
C GLU A 38 -6.33 1.06 2.62
N ALA A 39 -7.06 2.17 2.73
CA ALA A 39 -6.85 3.18 3.77
C ALA A 39 -7.07 2.60 5.18
N ALA A 40 -8.15 1.86 5.38
CA ALA A 40 -8.41 1.16 6.64
C ALA A 40 -7.34 0.11 6.97
N ARG A 41 -6.74 -0.51 5.94
CA ARG A 41 -5.59 -1.41 6.10
C ARG A 41 -4.26 -0.69 6.32
N ALA A 42 -4.16 0.59 5.98
CA ALA A 42 -2.96 1.40 6.07
C ALA A 42 -2.78 2.03 7.45
N ASP A 43 -3.82 2.04 8.29
CA ASP A 43 -3.80 2.36 9.73
C ASP A 43 -3.07 1.26 10.55
N ARG A 44 -1.93 0.81 10.02
CA ARG A 44 -1.06 -0.21 10.59
C ARG A 44 -0.18 0.43 11.64
N THR A 45 -0.76 0.67 12.80
CA THR A 45 -0.06 0.59 14.08
C THR A 45 0.89 -0.61 14.16
N GLY A 46 0.63 -1.70 13.41
CA GLY A 46 1.49 -2.88 13.32
C GLY A 46 2.64 -2.86 12.30
N PHE A 47 2.87 -1.84 11.46
CA PHE A 47 4.06 -1.86 10.57
C PHE A 47 5.35 -1.70 11.37
N GLY A 48 5.39 -0.70 12.26
CA GLY A 48 6.53 -0.47 13.16
C GLY A 48 6.81 -1.69 14.04
N GLU A 49 5.77 -2.28 14.63
CA GLU A 49 5.89 -3.48 15.47
C GLU A 49 6.38 -4.69 14.70
N ARG A 50 5.84 -4.95 13.49
CA ARG A 50 6.32 -6.05 12.64
C ARG A 50 7.75 -5.83 12.19
N ALA A 51 8.12 -4.62 11.80
CA ALA A 51 9.49 -4.28 11.45
C ALA A 51 10.44 -4.45 12.65
N ALA A 52 10.02 -4.06 13.86
CA ALA A 52 10.77 -4.28 15.08
C ALA A 52 10.89 -5.77 15.45
N ALA A 53 9.84 -6.56 15.25
CA ALA A 53 9.88 -8.01 15.43
C ALA A 53 10.84 -8.69 14.44
N PHE A 54 10.82 -8.28 13.17
CA PHE A 54 11.77 -8.76 12.17
C PHE A 54 13.21 -8.39 12.52
N ARG A 55 13.48 -7.13 12.90
CA ARG A 55 14.82 -6.71 13.35
C ARG A 55 15.32 -7.53 14.55
N ARG A 56 14.46 -7.82 15.53
CA ARG A 56 14.80 -8.71 16.66
C ARG A 56 15.14 -10.13 16.21
N LYS A 57 14.40 -10.71 15.27
CA LYS A 57 14.69 -12.05 14.71
C LYS A 57 16.00 -12.12 13.91
N LEU A 58 16.41 -11.00 13.31
CA LEU A 58 17.62 -10.88 12.52
C LEU A 58 18.83 -10.41 13.34
N ALA A 59 18.60 -9.87 14.55
CA ALA A 59 19.67 -9.44 15.44
C ALA A 59 20.61 -10.60 15.79
N GLY A 60 21.92 -10.35 15.76
CA GLY A 60 22.96 -11.35 16.05
C GLY A 60 23.31 -12.29 14.90
N ARG A 61 22.64 -12.18 13.72
CA ARG A 61 23.04 -12.94 12.53
C ARG A 61 24.18 -12.24 11.79
N ARG A 62 25.19 -13.02 11.40
CA ARG A 62 26.22 -12.55 10.48
C ARG A 62 25.66 -12.60 9.06
N HIS A 63 25.35 -11.44 8.51
CA HIS A 63 24.87 -11.32 7.13
C HIS A 63 26.05 -11.29 6.16
N SER A 64 25.90 -11.95 5.00
CA SER A 64 26.83 -11.80 3.89
C SER A 64 26.71 -10.39 3.29
N ASP A 65 27.80 -9.86 2.76
CA ASP A 65 27.78 -8.58 2.05
C ASP A 65 26.98 -8.73 0.74
N SER A 66 25.77 -8.18 0.76
CA SER A 66 24.86 -8.17 -0.40
C SER A 66 25.44 -7.38 -1.56
N THR A 67 26.34 -6.41 -1.31
CA THR A 67 27.01 -5.62 -2.34
C THR A 67 27.79 -6.51 -3.30
N ARG A 68 28.43 -7.57 -2.79
CA ARG A 68 29.18 -8.51 -3.62
C ARG A 68 28.27 -9.33 -4.54
N LEU A 69 27.09 -9.71 -4.07
CA LEU A 69 26.10 -10.46 -4.85
C LEU A 69 25.46 -9.59 -5.93
N ILE A 70 25.12 -8.34 -5.60
CA ILE A 70 24.53 -7.38 -6.54
C ILE A 70 25.53 -7.03 -7.66
N ARG A 71 26.82 -6.81 -7.33
CA ARG A 71 27.86 -6.58 -8.36
C ARG A 71 27.98 -7.76 -9.33
N LYS A 72 28.03 -8.99 -8.80
CA LYS A 72 28.11 -10.21 -9.62
C LYS A 72 26.93 -10.35 -10.59
N ASP A 73 25.73 -9.95 -10.18
CA ASP A 73 24.53 -10.01 -11.02
C ASP A 73 24.52 -8.89 -12.08
N ARG A 74 24.98 -7.69 -11.72
CA ARG A 74 25.06 -6.54 -12.64
C ARG A 74 26.13 -6.72 -13.73
N ASP A 75 27.22 -7.39 -13.41
CA ASP A 75 28.37 -7.57 -14.32
C ASP A 75 28.22 -8.85 -15.20
N ARG A 76 27.00 -9.41 -15.31
CA ARG A 76 26.62 -10.57 -16.16
C ARG A 76 25.90 -10.12 -17.42
#